data_AF-Q01934-F1
#
_entry.id   AF-Q01934-F1
#
_cell.length_a   1.000
_cell.length_b   1.000
_cell.length_c   1.000
_cell.angle_alpha   90.00
_cell.angle_beta   90.00
_cell.angle_gamma   90.00
#
_symmetry.space_group_name_H-M   'P 1'
#
loop_
_entity.id
_entity.type
_entity.pdbx_description
1 polymer ?
#
loop_
_entity_poly.entity_id
_entity_poly.type
_entity_poly.pdbx_seq_one_letter_code
_entity_poly.pdbx_strand_id
1 'polypeptide(L)'
;LKLTMYNEDEILFARTMIGVFKNVEYMCKRAESKTWGKDAWKKIVVCVVSDGRAKINPRTRALLAGMGVYQEGIAKQQVNGKDVTAHIYEYTTQVGMAIRNDVVQLIPKQQPVQMLFCLKEKNQKKINSHRWFFQAFGRVLDPNICVLIDAGTKPGGNSIYHLWKAFDLEPMCAGACGEIKAMLGTGGKNLLNPLVATQNFEYKLEN
;
A
#
# COMPACT_ATOMS: atom_id res chain seq x y z
N LEU A 1 -6.46 -4.45 -1.83
CA LEU A 1 -5.73 -3.56 -0.90
C LEU A 1 -5.48 -2.24 -1.59
N LYS A 2 -5.86 -1.10 -1.02
CA LYS A 2 -5.59 0.23 -1.59
C LYS A 2 -4.57 0.97 -0.74
N LEU A 3 -3.51 1.45 -1.38
CA LEU A 3 -2.55 2.38 -0.80
C LEU A 3 -2.79 3.77 -1.36
N THR A 4 -3.02 4.78 -0.50
CA THR A 4 -2.92 6.18 -0.90
C THR A 4 -1.48 6.63 -0.81
N MET A 5 -0.98 7.32 -1.83
CA MET A 5 0.36 7.91 -1.82
C MET A 5 0.30 9.34 -2.37
N TYR A 6 1.08 10.25 -1.81
CA TYR A 6 1.24 11.62 -2.27
C TYR A 6 2.71 11.90 -2.62
N ASN A 7 3.53 12.21 -1.61
CA ASN A 7 4.93 12.62 -1.76
C ASN A 7 5.87 11.87 -0.81
N GLU A 8 5.42 10.76 -0.23
CA GLU A 8 6.20 9.94 0.68
C GLU A 8 7.50 9.47 0.01
N ASP A 9 8.59 9.51 0.78
CA ASP A 9 9.89 9.02 0.33
C ASP A 9 9.92 7.49 0.19
N GLU A 10 11.03 7.00 -0.36
CA GLU A 10 11.22 5.59 -0.66
C GLU A 10 11.20 4.72 0.60
N ILE A 11 11.61 5.26 1.75
CA ILE A 11 11.69 4.54 3.01
C ILE A 11 10.29 4.34 3.58
N LEU A 12 9.48 5.40 3.61
CA LEU A 12 8.09 5.35 4.05
C LEU A 12 7.26 4.44 3.15
N PHE A 13 7.38 4.59 1.83
CA PHE A 13 6.73 3.70 0.89
C PHE A 13 7.20 2.24 1.07
N ALA A 14 8.51 2.01 1.22
CA ALA A 14 9.06 0.69 1.44
C ALA A 14 8.56 0.04 2.72
N ARG A 15 8.47 0.80 3.82
CA ARG A 15 7.92 0.29 5.10
C ARG A 15 6.50 -0.25 4.93
N THR A 16 5.64 0.51 4.24
CA THR A 16 4.28 0.08 3.94
C THR A 16 4.28 -1.17 3.07
N MET A 17 5.00 -1.16 1.94
CA MET A 17 5.02 -2.27 0.99
C MET A 17 5.60 -3.56 1.59
N ILE A 18 6.65 -3.46 2.42
CA ILE A 18 7.19 -4.61 3.17
C ILE A 18 6.11 -5.23 4.07
N GLY A 19 5.34 -4.41 4.79
CA GLY A 19 4.24 -4.90 5.62
C GLY A 19 3.14 -5.56 4.79
N VAL A 20 2.73 -4.94 3.69
CA VAL A 20 1.75 -5.51 2.75
C VAL A 20 2.24 -6.86 2.22
N PHE A 21 3.50 -6.94 1.80
CA PHE A 21 4.10 -8.14 1.25
C PHE A 21 4.19 -9.28 2.26
N LYS A 22 4.49 -8.97 3.52
CA LYS A 22 4.46 -9.93 4.63
C LYS A 22 3.06 -10.48 4.89
N ASN A 23 2.02 -9.66 4.76
CA ASN A 23 0.64 -10.13 4.91
C ASN A 23 0.23 -11.06 3.76
N VAL A 24 0.59 -10.73 2.52
CA VAL A 24 0.34 -11.62 1.37
C VAL A 24 1.07 -12.96 1.58
N GLU A 25 2.34 -12.92 2.00
CA GLU A 25 3.10 -14.12 2.33
C GLU A 25 2.47 -14.92 3.48
N TYR A 26 2.02 -14.24 4.54
CA TYR A 26 1.32 -14.86 5.65
C TYR A 26 0.08 -15.62 5.17
N MET A 27 -0.76 -15.01 4.34
CA MET A 27 -1.93 -15.66 3.75
C MET A 27 -1.52 -16.82 2.83
N CYS A 28 -0.41 -16.70 2.09
CA CYS A 28 0.08 -17.79 1.24
C CYS A 28 0.52 -19.02 2.03
N LYS A 29 1.02 -18.84 3.26
CA LYS A 29 1.48 -19.92 4.14
C LYS A 29 0.37 -20.65 4.90
N ARG A 30 -0.89 -20.20 4.80
CA ARG A 30 -2.02 -20.81 5.52
C ARG A 30 -2.55 -22.06 4.82
N ALA A 31 -1.81 -23.17 4.91
CA ALA A 31 -2.16 -24.43 4.24
C ALA A 31 -3.48 -25.06 4.71
N GLU A 32 -3.89 -24.83 5.97
CA GLU A 32 -5.12 -25.38 6.56
C GLU A 32 -6.35 -24.49 6.35
N SER A 33 -6.24 -23.41 5.57
CA SER A 33 -7.37 -22.53 5.29
C SER A 33 -8.15 -23.00 4.06
N LYS A 34 -9.49 -22.93 4.12
CA LYS A 34 -10.34 -23.13 2.94
C LYS A 34 -10.16 -22.00 1.90
N THR A 35 -9.91 -20.79 2.37
CA THR A 35 -9.80 -19.58 1.52
C THR A 35 -8.37 -19.29 1.11
N TRP A 36 -7.42 -19.46 2.03
CA TRP A 36 -6.02 -19.09 1.86
C TRP A 36 -5.12 -20.30 1.61
N GLY A 37 -3.91 -20.08 1.11
CA GLY A 37 -3.00 -21.13 0.68
C GLY A 37 -2.03 -20.62 -0.37
N LYS A 38 -1.24 -21.49 -1.01
CA LYS A 38 -0.13 -21.08 -1.91
C LYS A 38 -0.53 -20.07 -3.00
N ASP A 39 -1.78 -20.12 -3.46
CA ASP A 39 -2.33 -19.23 -4.48
C ASP A 39 -3.06 -17.99 -3.92
N ALA A 40 -2.96 -17.71 -2.63
CA ALA A 40 -3.63 -16.56 -1.99
C ALA A 40 -3.30 -15.23 -2.66
N TRP A 41 -2.08 -15.08 -3.19
CA TRP A 41 -1.65 -13.89 -3.93
C TRP A 41 -2.50 -13.60 -5.16
N LYS A 42 -3.09 -14.62 -5.82
CA LYS A 42 -3.99 -14.45 -6.97
C LYS A 42 -5.31 -13.80 -6.58
N LYS A 43 -5.70 -13.91 -5.31
CA LYS A 43 -6.92 -13.32 -4.74
C LYS A 43 -6.70 -11.90 -4.21
N ILE A 44 -5.47 -11.39 -4.24
CA ILE A 44 -5.10 -10.13 -3.61
C ILE A 44 -4.48 -9.19 -4.65
N VAL A 45 -5.20 -8.11 -4.97
CA VAL A 45 -4.67 -7.00 -5.77
C VAL A 45 -4.24 -5.86 -4.86
N VAL A 46 -3.00 -5.38 -5.04
CA VAL A 46 -2.45 -4.21 -4.38
C VAL A 46 -2.54 -3.01 -5.32
N CYS A 47 -3.48 -2.12 -5.07
CA CYS A 47 -3.67 -0.89 -5.83
C CYS A 47 -3.00 0.29 -5.13
N VAL A 48 -1.99 0.89 -5.75
CA VAL A 48 -1.33 2.11 -5.27
C VAL A 48 -1.85 3.29 -6.08
N VAL A 49 -2.48 4.26 -5.43
CA VAL A 49 -2.99 5.48 -6.06
C VAL A 49 -2.14 6.67 -5.62
N SER A 50 -1.32 7.18 -6.54
CA SER A 50 -0.45 8.35 -6.35
C SER A 50 -1.12 9.65 -6.79
N ASP A 51 -1.16 10.62 -5.89
CA ASP A 51 -1.91 11.87 -6.06
C ASP A 51 -1.06 13.01 -6.65
N GLY A 52 -0.92 12.99 -7.97
CA GLY A 52 -0.27 14.05 -8.73
C GLY A 52 1.13 13.66 -9.19
N ARG A 53 1.30 13.62 -10.51
CA ARG A 53 2.53 13.17 -11.17
C ARG A 53 3.74 14.05 -10.84
N ALA A 54 3.53 15.36 -10.69
CA ALA A 54 4.59 16.28 -10.31
C ALA A 54 4.97 16.21 -8.81
N LYS A 55 4.20 15.47 -8.00
CA LYS A 55 4.34 15.43 -6.54
C LYS A 55 4.98 14.16 -6.02
N ILE A 56 4.98 13.09 -6.83
CA ILE A 56 5.64 11.84 -6.48
C ILE A 56 7.13 12.05 -6.22
N ASN A 57 7.63 11.48 -5.13
CA ASN A 57 9.05 11.55 -4.81
C ASN A 57 9.89 10.78 -5.86
N PRO A 58 10.99 11.36 -6.40
CA PRO A 58 11.81 10.71 -7.42
C PRO A 58 12.38 9.35 -7.01
N ARG A 59 12.74 9.18 -5.73
CA ARG A 59 13.29 7.91 -5.22
C ARG A 59 12.18 6.84 -5.08
N THR A 60 10.99 7.24 -4.63
CA THR A 60 9.81 6.37 -4.63
C THR A 60 9.43 5.94 -6.05
N ARG A 61 9.54 6.87 -7.01
CA ARG A 61 9.33 6.57 -8.43
C ARG A 61 10.35 5.58 -8.99
N ALA A 62 11.63 5.74 -8.64
CA ALA A 62 12.69 4.78 -9.01
C ALA A 62 12.43 3.39 -8.39
N LEU A 63 11.94 3.35 -7.15
CA LEU A 63 11.57 2.12 -6.48
C LEU A 63 10.38 1.42 -7.13
N LEU A 64 9.34 2.16 -7.53
CA LEU A 64 8.22 1.63 -8.32
C LEU A 64 8.68 1.07 -9.67
N ALA A 65 9.67 1.72 -10.31
CA ALA A 65 10.26 1.21 -11.54
C ALA A 65 11.01 -0.10 -11.31
N GLY A 66 11.82 -0.18 -10.26
CA GLY A 66 12.51 -1.41 -9.86
C GLY A 66 11.56 -2.55 -9.47
N MET A 67 10.34 -2.22 -9.04
CA MET A 67 9.26 -3.18 -8.81
C MET A 67 8.53 -3.64 -10.08
N GLY A 68 8.80 -3.00 -11.22
CA GLY A 68 8.17 -3.27 -12.51
C GLY A 68 6.81 -2.60 -12.71
N VAL A 69 6.34 -1.78 -11.76
CA VAL A 69 5.01 -1.14 -11.78
C VAL A 69 5.05 0.32 -12.23
N TYR A 70 6.17 0.77 -12.79
CA TYR A 70 6.33 2.11 -13.36
C TYR A 70 7.42 2.10 -14.43
N GLN A 71 7.25 2.89 -15.49
CA GLN A 71 8.27 3.08 -16.50
C GLN A 71 8.44 4.56 -16.83
N GLU A 72 9.69 5.04 -16.78
CA GLU A 72 10.02 6.42 -17.09
C GLU A 72 9.88 6.70 -18.59
N GLY A 73 9.47 7.92 -18.94
CA GLY A 73 9.33 8.36 -20.33
C GLY A 73 8.04 7.97 -21.06
N ILE A 74 7.24 7.03 -20.53
CA ILE A 74 5.97 6.62 -21.17
C ILE A 74 4.84 7.62 -20.91
N ALA A 75 4.75 8.14 -19.69
CA ALA A 75 3.63 8.98 -19.28
C ALA A 75 3.57 10.31 -20.08
N LYS A 76 2.45 10.57 -20.74
CA LYS A 76 2.20 11.80 -21.54
C LYS A 76 1.18 12.72 -20.87
N GLN A 77 1.31 14.03 -21.05
CA GLN A 77 0.31 14.98 -20.54
C GLN A 77 -0.96 15.01 -21.41
N GLN A 78 -0.82 14.79 -22.71
CA GLN A 78 -1.93 14.75 -23.67
C GLN A 78 -1.82 13.57 -24.63
N VAL A 79 -2.96 13.04 -25.05
CA VAL A 79 -3.11 12.04 -26.11
C VAL A 79 -4.26 12.47 -27.01
N ASN A 80 -4.00 12.59 -28.32
CA ASN A 80 -4.98 13.04 -29.31
C ASN A 80 -5.67 14.37 -28.94
N GLY A 81 -4.90 15.33 -28.43
CA GLY A 81 -5.40 16.65 -28.00
C GLY A 81 -6.25 16.64 -26.73
N LYS A 82 -6.39 15.49 -26.05
CA LYS A 82 -7.10 15.37 -24.77
C LYS A 82 -6.10 15.24 -23.62
N ASP A 83 -6.35 15.97 -22.54
CA ASP A 83 -5.58 15.88 -21.31
C ASP A 83 -5.70 14.49 -20.69
N VAL A 84 -4.55 13.90 -20.34
CA VAL A 84 -4.49 12.66 -19.58
C VAL A 84 -4.88 12.95 -18.13
N THR A 85 -5.72 12.09 -17.55
CA THR A 85 -6.16 12.24 -16.15
C THR A 85 -5.34 11.38 -15.19
N ALA A 86 -4.90 10.20 -15.64
CA ALA A 86 -4.06 9.28 -14.89
C ALA A 86 -3.30 8.32 -15.82
N HIS A 87 -2.21 7.76 -15.31
CA HIS A 87 -1.44 6.68 -15.93
C HIS A 87 -1.60 5.43 -15.10
N ILE A 88 -1.96 4.32 -15.74
CA ILE A 88 -2.22 3.05 -15.06
C ILE A 88 -1.19 2.03 -15.53
N TYR A 89 -0.55 1.38 -14.58
CA TYR A 89 0.44 0.33 -14.79
C TYR A 89 -0.02 -0.90 -14.01
N GLU A 90 0.10 -2.07 -14.64
CA GLU A 90 -0.24 -3.34 -14.01
C GLU A 90 0.93 -4.30 -14.17
N TYR A 91 1.32 -4.95 -13.09
CA TYR A 91 2.41 -5.93 -13.13
C TYR A 91 2.32 -6.89 -11.94
N THR A 92 2.61 -8.16 -12.19
CA THR A 92 2.78 -9.17 -11.13
C THR A 92 4.23 -9.13 -10.64
N THR A 93 4.48 -8.37 -9.58
CA THR A 93 5.85 -8.21 -9.10
C THR A 93 6.36 -9.46 -8.38
N GLN A 94 7.58 -9.87 -8.72
CA GLN A 94 8.31 -10.98 -8.07
C GLN A 94 9.50 -10.46 -7.24
N VAL A 95 9.63 -9.14 -7.11
CA VAL A 95 10.63 -8.52 -6.25
C VAL A 95 9.99 -8.06 -4.95
N GLY A 96 10.73 -8.29 -3.87
CA GLY A 96 10.47 -7.80 -2.54
C GLY A 96 11.43 -6.67 -2.21
N MET A 97 11.36 -6.20 -0.97
CA MET A 97 12.15 -5.08 -0.50
C MET A 97 12.63 -5.34 0.92
N ALA A 98 13.82 -4.83 1.25
CA ALA A 98 14.34 -4.76 2.60
C ALA A 98 14.90 -3.36 2.85
N ILE A 99 14.85 -2.92 4.10
CA ILE A 99 15.49 -1.67 4.53
C ILE A 99 16.68 -2.07 5.40
N ARG A 100 17.90 -1.70 4.99
CA ARG A 100 19.14 -1.94 5.74
C ARG A 100 19.90 -0.62 5.83
N ASN A 101 20.25 -0.19 7.03
CA ASN A 101 20.94 1.09 7.29
C ASN A 101 20.28 2.27 6.55
N ASP A 102 18.96 2.37 6.64
CA ASP A 102 18.14 3.39 5.96
C ASP A 102 18.29 3.44 4.43
N VAL A 103 18.72 2.33 3.81
CA VAL A 103 18.73 2.14 2.37
C VAL A 103 17.73 1.06 2.00
N VAL A 104 16.88 1.37 1.00
CA VAL A 104 15.96 0.38 0.40
C VAL A 104 16.73 -0.49 -0.58
N GLN A 105 16.67 -1.81 -0.39
CA GLN A 105 17.23 -2.80 -1.29
C GLN A 105 16.12 -3.67 -1.87
N LEU A 106 16.13 -3.85 -3.18
CA LEU A 106 15.29 -4.86 -3.83
C LEU A 106 15.88 -6.25 -3.57
N ILE A 107 15.02 -7.19 -3.22
CA ILE A 107 15.40 -8.58 -2.95
C ILE A 107 14.47 -9.52 -3.70
N PRO A 108 14.89 -10.74 -4.07
CA PRO A 108 13.98 -11.74 -4.60
C PRO A 108 12.86 -12.03 -3.61
N LYS A 109 11.62 -12.20 -4.09
CA LYS A 109 10.48 -12.58 -3.26
C LYS A 109 10.04 -14.01 -3.56
N GLN A 110 9.60 -14.72 -2.52
CA GLN A 110 9.09 -16.09 -2.67
C GLN A 110 7.70 -16.15 -3.31
N GLN A 111 6.84 -15.17 -3.03
CA GLN A 111 5.46 -15.14 -3.53
C GLN A 111 5.22 -13.88 -4.36
N PRO A 112 4.70 -14.00 -5.60
CA PRO A 112 4.36 -12.85 -6.42
C PRO A 112 3.27 -11.99 -5.77
N VAL A 113 3.12 -10.74 -6.22
CA VAL A 113 2.04 -9.85 -5.81
C VAL A 113 1.46 -9.16 -7.03
N GLN A 114 0.14 -9.26 -7.21
CA GLN A 114 -0.55 -8.52 -8.26
C GLN A 114 -0.62 -7.05 -7.86
N MET A 115 -0.03 -6.19 -8.67
CA MET A 115 0.02 -4.76 -8.42
C MET A 115 -0.64 -3.95 -9.53
N LEU A 116 -1.38 -2.93 -9.11
CA LEU A 116 -1.95 -1.90 -9.95
C LEU A 116 -1.45 -0.55 -9.45
N PHE A 117 -0.69 0.18 -10.26
CA PHE A 117 -0.24 1.52 -9.94
C PHE A 117 -0.99 2.54 -10.77
N CYS A 118 -1.64 3.49 -10.10
CA CYS A 118 -2.34 4.61 -10.72
C CYS A 118 -1.64 5.91 -10.33
N LEU A 119 -1.04 6.58 -11.32
CA LEU A 119 -0.41 7.89 -11.18
C LEU A 119 -1.34 8.96 -11.74
N LYS A 120 -2.01 9.70 -10.86
CA LYS A 120 -2.88 10.82 -11.26
C LYS A 120 -2.04 11.97 -11.81
N GLU A 121 -2.50 12.66 -12.84
CA GLU A 121 -1.79 13.84 -13.36
C GLU A 121 -1.88 15.02 -12.37
N LYS A 122 -3.07 15.28 -11.82
CA LYS A 122 -3.33 16.40 -10.90
C LYS A 122 -3.43 15.92 -9.45
N ASN A 123 -2.86 16.70 -8.52
CA ASN A 123 -3.11 16.54 -7.09
C ASN A 123 -4.55 17.03 -6.78
N GLN A 124 -5.40 16.13 -6.31
CA GLN A 124 -6.80 16.42 -5.98
C GLN A 124 -7.18 15.97 -4.56
N LYS A 125 -6.17 15.78 -3.70
CA LYS A 125 -6.28 15.33 -2.31
C LYS A 125 -6.79 13.89 -2.16
N LYS A 126 -6.62 13.38 -0.93
CA LYS A 126 -6.94 12.00 -0.50
C LYS A 126 -8.35 11.54 -0.85
N ILE A 127 -9.38 12.37 -0.65
CA ILE A 127 -10.78 12.03 -0.94
C ILE A 127 -10.96 11.68 -2.42
N ASN A 128 -10.35 12.44 -3.33
CA ASN A 128 -10.39 12.14 -4.75
C ASN A 128 -9.64 10.83 -5.08
N SER A 129 -8.53 10.56 -4.42
CA SER A 129 -7.82 9.28 -4.58
C SER A 129 -8.64 8.07 -4.08
N HIS A 130 -9.50 8.24 -3.06
CA HIS A 130 -10.50 7.23 -2.70
C HIS A 130 -11.58 7.08 -3.77
N ARG A 131 -12.05 8.19 -4.35
CA ARG A 131 -13.02 8.17 -5.46
C ARG A 131 -12.51 7.37 -6.65
N TRP A 132 -11.25 7.59 -7.08
CA TRP A 132 -10.60 6.78 -8.11
C TRP A 132 -10.61 5.29 -7.77
N PHE A 133 -10.26 4.95 -6.53
CA PHE A 133 -10.26 3.56 -6.10
C PHE A 133 -11.66 2.94 -6.13
N PHE A 134 -12.67 3.54 -5.50
CA PHE A 134 -13.99 2.91 -5.39
C PHE A 134 -14.83 3.02 -6.67
N GLN A 135 -14.77 4.14 -7.39
CA GLN A 135 -15.62 4.38 -8.56
C GLN A 135 -15.02 3.91 -9.88
N ALA A 136 -13.69 3.77 -9.97
CA ALA A 136 -13.04 3.24 -11.18
C ALA A 136 -12.55 1.81 -10.93
N PHE A 137 -11.50 1.62 -10.11
CA PHE A 137 -10.88 0.31 -9.96
C PHE A 137 -11.77 -0.71 -9.26
N GLY A 138 -12.48 -0.31 -8.21
CA GLY A 138 -13.37 -1.18 -7.45
C GLY A 138 -14.52 -1.71 -8.29
N ARG A 139 -15.02 -0.95 -9.26
CA ARG A 139 -16.07 -1.42 -10.18
C ARG A 139 -15.59 -2.48 -11.17
N VAL A 140 -14.29 -2.51 -11.47
CA VAL A 140 -13.69 -3.47 -12.39
C VAL A 140 -13.16 -4.70 -11.64
N LEU A 141 -12.49 -4.47 -10.50
CA LEU A 141 -11.91 -5.53 -9.68
C LEU A 141 -12.95 -6.29 -8.85
N ASP A 142 -14.12 -5.69 -8.61
CA ASP A 142 -15.21 -6.22 -7.79
C ASP A 142 -14.75 -6.91 -6.49
N PRO A 143 -14.01 -6.20 -5.62
CA PRO A 143 -13.38 -6.83 -4.45
C PRO A 143 -14.41 -7.11 -3.34
N ASN A 144 -14.41 -8.33 -2.81
CA ASN A 144 -15.20 -8.69 -1.62
C ASN A 144 -14.87 -7.78 -0.41
N ILE A 145 -13.59 -7.45 -0.22
CA ILE A 145 -13.11 -6.64 0.91
C ILE A 145 -12.06 -5.64 0.44
N CYS A 146 -12.21 -4.40 0.88
CA CYS A 146 -11.26 -3.32 0.63
C CYS A 146 -10.56 -2.91 1.93
N VAL A 147 -9.23 -3.02 1.96
CA VAL A 147 -8.41 -2.47 3.05
C VAL A 147 -7.71 -1.22 2.54
N LEU A 148 -7.91 -0.10 3.24
CA LEU A 148 -7.34 1.20 2.92
C LEU A 148 -6.12 1.44 3.82
N ILE A 149 -4.99 1.79 3.22
CA ILE A 149 -3.72 2.07 3.91
C ILE A 149 -3.15 3.34 3.32
N ASP A 150 -2.53 4.19 4.14
CA ASP A 150 -1.74 5.31 3.65
C ASP A 150 -0.26 4.94 3.59
N ALA A 151 0.44 5.41 2.56
CA ALA A 151 1.89 5.26 2.46
C ALA A 151 2.56 5.89 3.69
N GLY A 152 3.58 5.21 4.22
CA GLY A 152 4.20 5.55 5.51
C GLY A 152 3.65 4.76 6.69
N THR A 153 2.44 4.19 6.61
CA THR A 153 1.92 3.27 7.63
C THR A 153 2.41 1.85 7.36
N LYS A 154 3.08 1.23 8.33
CA LYS A 154 3.53 -0.17 8.23
C LYS A 154 2.48 -1.11 8.84
N PRO A 155 1.76 -1.91 8.04
CA PRO A 155 0.86 -2.92 8.61
C PRO A 155 1.66 -3.99 9.37
N GLY A 156 1.11 -4.49 10.47
CA GLY A 156 1.64 -5.64 11.21
C GLY A 156 1.66 -6.89 10.33
N GLY A 157 2.51 -7.88 10.65
CA GLY A 157 2.79 -9.01 9.74
C GLY A 157 1.58 -9.87 9.33
N ASN A 158 0.51 -9.84 10.14
CA ASN A 158 -0.75 -10.55 9.92
C ASN A 158 -1.99 -9.63 10.05
N SER A 159 -1.80 -8.31 10.19
CA SER A 159 -2.90 -7.39 10.52
C SER A 159 -3.96 -7.30 9.40
N ILE A 160 -3.55 -7.35 8.13
CA ILE A 160 -4.48 -7.35 6.99
C ILE A 160 -5.30 -8.64 6.95
N TYR A 161 -4.68 -9.77 7.30
CA TYR A 161 -5.40 -11.03 7.45
C TYR A 161 -6.45 -10.94 8.56
N HIS A 162 -6.14 -10.32 9.70
CA HIS A 162 -7.10 -10.15 10.79
C HIS A 162 -8.26 -9.23 10.41
N LEU A 163 -8.01 -8.15 9.65
CA LEU A 163 -9.07 -7.32 9.09
C LEU A 163 -9.99 -8.17 8.19
N TRP A 164 -9.42 -8.93 7.25
CA TRP A 164 -10.20 -9.84 6.41
C TRP A 164 -11.00 -10.86 7.24
N LYS A 165 -10.37 -11.45 8.27
CA LYS A 165 -10.98 -12.46 9.12
C LYS A 165 -12.21 -11.92 9.88
N ALA A 166 -12.22 -10.64 10.23
CA ALA A 166 -13.38 -10.03 10.88
C ALA A 166 -14.64 -10.11 9.98
N PHE A 167 -14.51 -9.81 8.69
CA PHE A 167 -15.60 -9.94 7.72
C PHE A 167 -15.96 -11.41 7.41
N ASP A 168 -14.98 -12.31 7.44
CA ASP A 168 -15.21 -13.75 7.23
C ASP A 168 -15.99 -14.38 8.40
N LEU A 169 -15.73 -13.92 9.63
CA LEU A 169 -16.43 -14.37 10.83
C LEU A 169 -17.81 -13.75 10.99
N GLU A 170 -17.95 -12.47 10.64
CA GLU A 170 -19.19 -11.71 10.81
C GLU A 170 -19.69 -11.19 9.46
N PRO A 171 -20.58 -11.92 8.75
CA PRO A 171 -21.08 -11.54 7.44
C PRO A 171 -21.80 -10.19 7.40
N MET A 172 -22.32 -9.72 8.54
CA MET A 172 -22.99 -8.41 8.68
C MET A 172 -22.01 -7.27 9.04
N CYS A 173 -20.70 -7.55 9.14
CA CYS A 173 -19.70 -6.54 9.42
C CYS A 173 -19.56 -5.58 8.22
N ALA A 174 -19.93 -4.31 8.42
CA ALA A 174 -19.78 -3.27 7.41
C ALA A 174 -18.37 -2.65 7.39
N GLY A 175 -17.58 -2.82 8.45
CA GLY A 175 -16.27 -2.20 8.60
C GLY A 175 -15.48 -2.77 9.78
N ALA A 176 -14.17 -2.87 9.58
CA ALA A 176 -13.20 -3.19 10.63
C ALA A 176 -12.03 -2.21 10.54
N CYS A 177 -11.52 -1.77 11.69
CA CYS A 177 -10.34 -0.91 11.79
C CYS A 177 -9.24 -1.62 12.58
N GLY A 178 -8.00 -1.27 12.30
CA GLY A 178 -6.85 -1.65 13.11
C GLY A 178 -6.36 -0.46 13.92
N GLU A 179 -5.65 -0.73 15.00
CA GLU A 179 -5.02 0.30 15.83
C GLU A 179 -3.72 0.81 15.17
N ILE A 180 -3.55 2.14 15.13
CA ILE A 180 -2.32 2.79 14.64
C ILE A 180 -1.45 3.17 15.83
N LYS A 181 -0.15 2.84 15.77
CA LYS A 181 0.83 3.17 16.81
C LYS A 181 2.06 3.83 16.21
N ALA A 182 2.61 4.80 16.94
CA ALA A 182 3.91 5.38 16.62
C ALA A 182 5.04 4.35 16.84
N MET A 183 6.09 4.42 16.03
CA MET A 183 7.28 3.59 16.21
C MET A 183 8.15 4.13 17.34
N LEU A 184 7.94 3.61 18.55
CA LEU A 184 8.61 4.10 19.77
C LEU A 184 10.08 3.68 19.89
N GLY A 185 10.57 2.83 18.99
CA GLY A 185 11.92 2.26 19.06
C GLY A 185 12.08 1.25 20.20
N THR A 186 13.24 0.62 20.27
CA THR A 186 13.56 -0.36 21.32
C THR A 186 13.43 0.27 22.70
N GLY A 187 12.63 -0.34 23.58
CA GLY A 187 12.40 0.15 24.94
C GLY A 187 11.71 1.52 25.01
N GLY A 188 11.07 1.99 23.94
CA GLY A 188 10.41 3.30 23.92
C GLY A 188 11.37 4.48 23.80
N LYS A 189 12.64 4.26 23.44
CA LYS A 189 13.69 5.30 23.36
C LYS A 189 13.27 6.53 22.54
N ASN A 190 12.44 6.38 21.51
CA ASN A 190 12.01 7.49 20.67
C ASN A 190 11.00 8.41 21.37
N LEU A 191 10.40 8.02 22.50
CA LEU A 191 9.52 8.92 23.28
C LEU A 191 10.25 10.13 23.86
N LEU A 192 11.57 10.10 23.94
CA LEU A 192 12.38 11.27 24.29
C LEU A 192 12.36 12.35 23.19
N ASN A 193 12.01 11.99 21.96
CA ASN A 193 11.81 12.95 20.87
C ASN A 193 10.38 13.53 20.99
N PRO A 194 10.24 14.85 21.22
CA PRO A 194 8.93 15.48 21.38
C PRO A 194 7.98 15.24 20.20
N LEU A 195 8.51 15.16 18.96
CA LEU A 195 7.69 14.88 17.78
C LEU A 195 7.07 13.48 17.84
N VAL A 196 7.85 12.48 18.26
CA VAL A 196 7.36 11.09 18.37
C VAL A 196 6.41 10.95 19.56
N ALA A 197 6.69 11.64 20.67
CA ALA A 197 5.82 11.66 21.84
C ALA A 197 4.45 12.27 21.52
N THR A 198 4.43 13.44 20.88
CA THR A 198 3.19 14.10 20.44
C THR A 198 2.42 13.23 19.46
N GLN A 199 3.09 12.65 18.47
CA GLN A 199 2.44 11.75 17.51
C GLN A 199 1.85 10.51 18.19
N ASN A 200 2.56 9.93 19.17
CA ASN A 200 2.05 8.80 19.94
C ASN A 200 0.86 9.16 20.81
N PHE A 201 0.83 10.38 21.36
CA PHE A 201 -0.29 10.90 22.13
C PHE A 201 -1.51 11.12 21.24
N GLU A 202 -1.33 11.79 20.09
CA GLU A 202 -2.38 12.00 19.08
C GLU A 202 -3.04 10.68 18.69
N TYR A 203 -2.24 9.68 18.29
CA TYR A 203 -2.79 8.36 17.93
C TYR A 203 -3.50 7.65 19.08
N LYS A 204 -3.19 7.93 20.35
CA LYS A 204 -3.91 7.34 21.48
C LYS A 204 -5.23 8.06 21.78
N LEU A 205 -5.36 9.32 21.41
CA LEU A 205 -6.60 10.08 21.59
C LEU A 205 -7.58 9.87 20.43
N GLU A 206 -7.07 9.61 19.23
CA GLU A 206 -7.87 9.43 18.02
C GLU A 206 -8.44 8.02 17.83
N ASN A 207 -7.95 7.01 18.57
CA ASN A 207 -8.48 5.64 18.59
C ASN A 207 -9.47 5.44 19.74
#